data_AF-T1D1H4-F1
#
_entry.id   AF-T1D1H4-F1
#
_cell.length_a   1.000
_cell.length_b   1.000
_cell.length_c   1.000
_cell.angle_alpha   90.00
_cell.angle_beta   90.00
_cell.angle_gamma   90.00
#
_symmetry.space_group_name_H-M   'P 1'
#
loop_
_entity.id
_entity.type
_entity.pdbx_description
1 polymer ?
#
loop_
_entity_poly.entity_id
_entity_poly.type
_entity_poly.pdbx_seq_one_letter_code
_entity_poly.pdbx_strand_id
1 'polypeptide(L)'
;VPRTGELALRRAIPANPNMKAVQESLEDISYLLRIPQRKPFGTMEGNVKKSLKAAVDGKEAILASMPPEFREKGSLLYESLIDGKGGLKTLLKYISDKDADRVSVGLASSLDIVA
;
A
#
# COMPACT_ATOMS: atom_id res chain seq x y z
N VAL A 1 -6.34 15.94 -11.43
CA VAL A 1 -4.88 16.16 -11.29
C VAL A 1 -4.18 15.01 -12.00
N PRO A 2 -3.14 15.27 -12.82
CA PRO A 2 -2.60 14.27 -13.74
C PRO A 2 -2.13 13.04 -12.97
N ARG A 3 -2.21 11.86 -13.61
CA ARG A 3 -1.52 10.66 -13.13
C ARG A 3 -0.05 11.06 -12.93
N THR A 4 0.45 11.03 -11.69
CA THR A 4 1.85 11.32 -11.41
C THR A 4 2.73 10.35 -12.22
N GLY A 5 3.91 10.76 -12.66
CA GLY A 5 4.80 9.90 -13.44
C GLY A 5 5.08 8.57 -12.74
N GLU A 6 5.23 8.60 -11.42
CA GLU A 6 5.38 7.42 -10.56
C GLU A 6 4.18 6.46 -10.64
N LEU A 7 2.95 6.98 -10.69
CA LEU A 7 1.74 6.16 -10.84
C LEU A 7 1.74 5.40 -12.17
N ALA A 8 2.19 6.06 -13.24
CA ALA A 8 2.29 5.44 -14.56
C ALA A 8 3.39 4.36 -14.58
N LEU A 9 4.53 4.62 -13.94
CA LEU A 9 5.63 3.67 -13.84
C LEU A 9 5.23 2.42 -13.05
N ARG A 10 4.59 2.57 -11.89
CA ARG A 10 4.13 1.41 -11.09
C ARG A 10 3.13 0.55 -11.85
N ARG A 11 2.23 1.16 -12.62
CA ARG A 11 1.26 0.41 -13.46
C ARG A 11 1.88 -0.24 -14.69
N ALA A 12 3.05 0.22 -15.13
CA ALA A 12 3.76 -0.36 -16.27
C ALA A 12 4.56 -1.61 -15.89
N ILE A 13 4.89 -1.79 -14.60
CA ILE A 13 5.60 -2.98 -14.10
C ILE A 13 4.60 -4.14 -14.01
N PRO A 14 4.87 -5.29 -14.66
CA PRO A 14 4.05 -6.47 -14.51
C PRO A 14 4.15 -7.00 -13.07
N ALA A 15 3.09 -6.81 -12.29
CA ALA A 15 2.98 -7.31 -10.92
C ALA A 15 2.04 -8.50 -10.85
N ASN A 16 2.21 -9.34 -9.82
CA ASN A 16 1.26 -10.40 -9.57
C ASN A 16 -0.13 -9.80 -9.19
N PRO A 17 -1.23 -10.55 -9.37
CA PRO A 17 -2.58 -10.03 -9.10
C PRO A 17 -2.80 -9.54 -7.67
N ASN A 18 -2.16 -10.19 -6.68
CA ASN A 18 -2.30 -9.83 -5.27
C ASN A 18 -1.61 -8.49 -4.95
N MET A 19 -0.40 -8.27 -5.45
CA MET A 19 0.36 -7.04 -5.30
C MET A 19 -0.32 -5.89 -6.03
N LYS A 20 -0.89 -6.18 -7.21
CA LYS A 20 -1.71 -5.20 -7.94
C LYS A 20 -2.95 -4.77 -7.13
N ALA A 21 -3.64 -5.71 -6.48
CA ALA A 21 -4.78 -5.40 -5.62
C ALA A 21 -4.38 -4.57 -4.39
N VAL A 22 -3.21 -4.85 -3.78
CA VAL A 22 -2.64 -4.03 -2.70
C VAL A 22 -2.36 -2.61 -3.19
N GLN A 23 -1.70 -2.48 -4.34
CA GLN A 23 -1.37 -1.20 -4.95
C GLN A 23 -2.63 -0.37 -5.24
N GLU A 24 -3.63 -0.94 -5.92
CA GLU A 24 -4.88 -0.26 -6.25
C GLU A 24 -5.61 0.22 -4.98
N SER A 25 -5.66 -0.61 -3.94
CA SER A 25 -6.28 -0.25 -2.66
C SER A 25 -5.55 0.90 -1.95
N LEU A 26 -4.22 0.97 -2.05
CA LEU A 26 -3.42 2.09 -1.53
C LEU A 26 -3.61 3.37 -2.37
N GLU A 27 -3.65 3.25 -3.70
CA GLU A 27 -3.95 4.37 -4.61
C GLU A 27 -5.34 4.96 -4.33
N ASP A 28 -6.33 4.13 -4.02
CA ASP A 28 -7.67 4.58 -3.63
C ASP A 28 -7.63 5.42 -2.34
N ILE A 29 -6.81 5.06 -1.35
CA ILE A 29 -6.63 5.87 -0.14
C ILE A 29 -6.06 7.25 -0.49
N SER A 30 -5.11 7.32 -1.43
CA SER A 30 -4.56 8.59 -1.92
C SER A 30 -5.63 9.48 -2.53
N TYR A 31 -6.57 8.88 -3.28
CA TYR A 31 -7.71 9.60 -3.82
C TYR A 31 -8.66 10.10 -2.73
N LEU A 32 -8.99 9.27 -1.74
CA LEU A 32 -9.85 9.63 -0.62
C LEU A 32 -9.25 10.75 0.25
N LEU A 33 -7.93 10.79 0.39
CA LEU A 33 -7.22 11.88 1.06
C LEU A 33 -7.33 13.23 0.33
N ARG A 34 -7.75 13.28 -0.94
CA ARG A 34 -7.94 14.56 -1.65
C ARG A 34 -9.29 15.21 -1.39
N ILE A 35 -10.22 14.51 -0.73
CA ILE A 35 -11.57 15.02 -0.46
C ILE A 35 -11.52 16.12 0.62
N PRO A 36 -11.91 17.38 0.32
CA PRO A 36 -11.69 18.51 1.23
C PRO A 36 -12.61 18.59 2.44
N GLN A 37 -13.85 18.08 2.36
CA GLN A 37 -14.86 18.30 3.42
C GLN A 37 -14.74 17.31 4.59
N ARG A 38 -15.31 16.10 4.45
CA ARG A 38 -15.15 15.03 5.43
C ARG A 38 -14.32 13.93 4.81
N LYS A 39 -13.11 13.75 5.33
CA LYS A 39 -12.23 12.63 4.99
C LYS A 39 -12.95 11.33 5.34
N PRO A 40 -13.15 10.41 4.39
CA PRO A 40 -13.85 9.16 4.65
C PRO A 40 -12.91 8.14 5.32
N PHE A 41 -12.53 8.39 6.58
CA PHE A 41 -11.63 7.54 7.35
C PHE A 41 -12.11 6.09 7.46
N GLY A 42 -13.43 5.86 7.60
CA GLY A 42 -13.98 4.50 7.59
C GLY A 42 -13.76 3.75 6.28
N THR A 43 -13.86 4.43 5.13
CA THR A 43 -13.57 3.83 3.82
C THR A 43 -12.07 3.58 3.65
N MET A 44 -11.22 4.51 4.08
CA MET A 44 -9.76 4.33 4.07
C MET A 44 -9.33 3.15 4.94
N GLU A 45 -9.93 2.98 6.12
CA GLU A 45 -9.66 1.85 7.01
C GLU A 45 -10.04 0.51 6.36
N GLY A 46 -11.20 0.47 5.69
CA GLY A 46 -11.63 -0.69 4.92
C GLY A 46 -10.63 -1.05 3.82
N ASN A 47 -10.08 -0.05 3.12
CA ASN A 47 -9.06 -0.27 2.09
C ASN A 47 -7.74 -0.79 2.67
N VAL A 48 -7.25 -0.24 3.79
CA VAL A 48 -6.04 -0.78 4.46
C VAL A 48 -6.25 -2.23 4.92
N LYS A 49 -7.42 -2.56 5.48
CA LYS A 49 -7.75 -3.94 5.87
C LYS A 49 -7.79 -4.90 4.67
N LYS A 50 -8.33 -4.44 3.54
CA LYS A 50 -8.32 -5.21 2.29
C LYS A 50 -6.90 -5.44 1.78
N SER A 51 -6.07 -4.38 1.74
CA SER A 51 -4.64 -4.49 1.38
C SER A 51 -3.91 -5.45 2.30
N LEU A 52 -4.13 -5.36 3.61
CA LEU A 52 -3.48 -6.23 4.59
C LEU A 52 -3.87 -7.69 4.37
N LYS A 53 -5.15 -7.96 4.14
CA LYS A 53 -5.62 -9.31 3.84
C LYS A 53 -5.04 -9.85 2.53
N ALA A 54 -5.07 -9.06 1.46
CA ALA A 54 -4.51 -9.46 0.16
C ALA A 54 -3.00 -9.71 0.23
N ALA A 55 -2.27 -8.92 1.04
CA ALA A 55 -0.85 -9.13 1.27
C ALA A 55 -0.58 -10.43 2.03
N VAL A 56 -1.29 -10.68 3.13
CA VAL A 56 -1.13 -11.89 3.97
C VAL A 56 -1.53 -13.14 3.22
N ASP A 57 -2.72 -13.16 2.61
CA ASP A 57 -3.23 -14.31 1.85
C ASP A 57 -2.38 -14.55 0.59
N GLY A 58 -1.82 -13.47 0.01
CA GLY A 58 -1.00 -13.50 -1.19
C GLY A 58 0.50 -13.67 -0.96
N LYS A 59 0.97 -13.77 0.29
CA LYS A 59 2.42 -13.74 0.63
C LYS A 59 3.22 -14.76 -0.17
N GLU A 60 2.77 -16.01 -0.20
CA GLU A 60 3.46 -17.08 -0.92
C GLU A 60 3.48 -16.82 -2.43
N ALA A 61 2.37 -16.34 -3.00
CA ALA A 61 2.29 -16.00 -4.42
C ALA A 61 3.16 -14.78 -4.79
N ILE A 62 3.33 -13.83 -3.87
CA ILE A 62 4.21 -12.66 -4.02
C ILE A 62 5.68 -13.10 -4.00
N LEU A 63 6.07 -13.91 -3.02
CA LEU A 63 7.43 -14.41 -2.91
C LEU A 63 7.78 -15.39 -4.04
N ALA A 64 6.83 -16.20 -4.50
CA ALA A 64 7.02 -17.14 -5.60
C ALA A 64 7.19 -16.45 -6.96
N SER A 65 6.54 -15.30 -7.17
CA SER A 65 6.68 -14.51 -8.41
C SER A 65 8.03 -13.80 -8.55
N MET A 66 8.83 -13.73 -7.48
CA MET A 66 10.15 -13.09 -7.51
C MET A 66 11.26 -14.08 -7.88
N PRO A 67 12.27 -13.62 -8.66
CA PRO A 67 13.48 -14.41 -8.89
C PRO A 67 14.16 -14.74 -7.56
N PRO A 68 14.78 -15.93 -7.43
CA PRO A 68 15.37 -16.40 -6.18
C PRO A 68 16.41 -15.44 -5.59
N GLU A 69 17.14 -14.71 -6.45
CA GLU A 69 18.13 -13.69 -6.08
C GLU A 69 17.52 -12.48 -5.34
N PHE A 70 16.22 -12.21 -5.54
CA PHE A 70 15.50 -11.09 -4.94
C PHE A 70 14.53 -11.52 -3.83
N ARG A 71 14.37 -12.82 -3.56
CA ARG A 71 13.41 -13.31 -2.56
C ARG A 71 13.73 -12.85 -1.14
N GLU A 72 14.99 -12.84 -0.73
CA GLU A 72 15.38 -12.36 0.61
C GLU A 72 15.11 -10.86 0.75
N LYS A 73 15.54 -10.05 -0.23
CA LYS A 73 15.26 -8.61 -0.25
C LYS A 73 13.76 -8.32 -0.29
N GLY A 74 13.01 -9.06 -1.08
CA GLY A 74 11.56 -8.94 -1.18
C GLY A 74 10.84 -9.36 0.11
N SER A 75 11.36 -10.35 0.84
CA SER A 75 10.82 -10.72 2.16
C SER A 75 11.05 -9.61 3.20
N LEU A 76 12.24 -8.99 3.21
CA LEU A 76 12.54 -7.85 4.08
C LEU A 76 11.64 -6.63 3.76
N LEU A 77 11.45 -6.34 2.47
CA LEU A 77 10.52 -5.28 2.03
C LEU A 77 9.08 -5.60 2.40
N TYR A 78 8.66 -6.86 2.25
CA TYR A 78 7.34 -7.32 2.65
C TYR A 78 7.09 -7.16 4.16
N GLU A 79 8.06 -7.52 5.01
CA GLU A 79 7.97 -7.30 6.45
C GLU A 79 7.88 -5.81 6.79
N SER A 80 8.66 -4.97 6.10
CA SER A 80 8.57 -3.50 6.23
C SER A 80 7.20 -2.95 5.77
N LEU A 81 6.59 -3.53 4.73
CA LEU A 81 5.26 -3.14 4.25
C LEU A 81 4.17 -3.44 5.30
N ILE A 82 4.30 -4.55 6.04
CA ILE A 82 3.30 -4.94 7.05
C ILE A 82 3.53 -4.23 8.38
N ASP A 83 4.74 -4.34 8.92
CA ASP A 83 5.11 -3.99 10.30
C ASP A 83 6.03 -2.76 10.39
N GLY A 84 6.53 -2.26 9.27
CA GLY A 84 7.45 -1.13 9.23
C GLY A 84 6.80 0.22 9.58
N LYS A 85 7.67 1.22 9.78
CA LYS A 85 7.26 2.61 10.02
C LYS A 85 6.63 3.17 8.75
N GLY A 86 5.31 3.35 8.77
CA GLY A 86 4.53 3.69 7.57
C GLY A 86 3.98 2.49 6.80
N GLY A 87 4.15 1.27 7.31
CA GLY A 87 3.49 0.07 6.80
C GLY A 87 1.99 0.04 7.11
N LEU A 88 1.31 -1.00 6.61
CA LEU A 88 -0.16 -1.14 6.65
C LEU A 88 -0.74 -1.10 8.07
N LYS A 89 -0.07 -1.69 9.06
CA LYS A 89 -0.54 -1.62 10.47
C LYS A 89 -0.42 -0.21 11.05
N THR A 90 0.65 0.49 10.72
CA THR A 90 0.87 1.89 11.13
C THR A 90 -0.14 2.82 10.46
N LEU A 91 -0.44 2.61 9.18
CA LEU A 91 -1.48 3.32 8.44
C LEU A 91 -2.86 3.16 9.09
N LEU A 92 -3.20 1.94 9.52
CA LEU A 92 -4.47 1.67 10.19
C LEU A 92 -4.60 2.47 11.49
N LYS A 93 -3.50 2.61 12.25
CA LYS A 93 -3.46 3.47 13.43
C LYS A 93 -3.66 4.96 13.08
N TYR A 94 -2.97 5.47 12.06
CA TYR A 94 -3.12 6.88 11.65
C TYR A 94 -4.53 7.22 11.15
N ILE A 95 -5.19 6.27 10.47
CA ILE A 95 -6.59 6.41 10.06
C ILE A 95 -7.52 6.43 11.27
N SER A 96 -7.28 5.56 12.26
CA SER A 96 -8.03 5.54 13.52
C SER A 96 -7.86 6.84 14.31
N ASP A 97 -6.65 7.40 14.33
CA ASP A 97 -6.31 8.68 14.95
C ASP A 97 -6.84 9.89 14.16
N LYS A 98 -7.43 9.66 12.97
CA LYS A 98 -7.93 10.68 12.02
C LYS A 98 -6.88 11.70 11.60
N ASP A 99 -5.61 11.30 11.59
CA ASP A 99 -4.47 12.16 11.26
C ASP A 99 -4.16 12.06 9.76
N ALA A 100 -4.78 12.92 8.96
CA ALA A 100 -4.65 12.89 7.50
C ALA A 100 -3.22 13.11 7.00
N ASP A 101 -2.41 13.90 7.72
CA ASP A 101 -1.04 14.21 7.34
C ASP A 101 -0.15 12.97 7.54
N ARG A 102 -0.28 12.29 8.67
CA ARG A 102 0.45 11.03 8.91
C ARG A 102 -0.02 9.91 8.00
N VAL A 103 -1.31 9.82 7.68
CA VAL A 103 -1.81 8.87 6.68
C VAL A 103 -1.16 9.15 5.32
N SER A 104 -1.05 10.42 4.91
CA SER A 104 -0.41 10.78 3.64
C SER A 104 1.06 10.36 3.59
N VAL A 105 1.82 10.63 4.66
CA VAL A 105 3.25 10.26 4.73
C VAL A 105 3.43 8.74 4.75
N GLY A 106 2.68 8.03 5.59
CA GLY A 106 2.74 6.57 5.64
C GLY A 106 2.33 5.91 4.33
N LEU A 107 1.35 6.50 3.62
CA LEU A 107 0.87 5.98 2.35
C LEU A 107 1.95 6.10 1.27
N ALA A 108 2.64 7.24 1.23
CA ALA A 108 3.77 7.43 0.31
C ALA A 108 4.86 6.37 0.56
N SER A 109 5.22 6.11 1.82
CA SER A 109 6.19 5.06 2.16
C SER A 109 5.73 3.66 1.76
N SER A 110 4.47 3.30 2.03
CA SER A 110 3.92 1.99 1.63
C SER A 110 3.90 1.83 0.10
N LEU A 111 3.56 2.89 -0.63
CA LEU A 111 3.53 2.88 -2.09
C LEU A 111 4.92 2.84 -2.73
N ASP A 112 5.94 3.38 -2.06
CA ASP A 112 7.35 3.29 -2.49
C ASP A 112 7.88 1.86 -2.38
N ILE A 113 7.50 1.13 -1.34
CA ILE A 113 7.87 -0.29 -1.15
C ILE A 113 7.24 -1.21 -2.21
N VAL A 114 6.05 -0.85 -2.70
CA VAL A 114 5.31 -1.61 -3.72
C VAL A 114 5.78 -1.28 -5.15
N ALA A 115 6.54 -0.19 -5.33
CA ALA A 115 7.04 0.28 -6.62
C ALA A 115 8.24 -0.52 -7.11
#